data_AF-A0A9E2R5Z3-F1
#
_entry.id   AF-A0A9E2R5Z3-F1
#
_cell.length_a   1.000
_cell.length_b   1.000
_cell.length_c   1.000
_cell.angle_alpha   90.00
_cell.angle_beta   90.00
_cell.angle_gamma   90.00
#
_symmetry.space_group_name_H-M   'P 1'
#
loop_
_entity.id
_entity.type
_entity.pdbx_description
1 polymer ?
#
loop_
_entity_poly.entity_id
_entity_poly.type
_entity_poly.pdbx_seq_one_letter_code
_entity_poly.pdbx_strand_id
1 'polypeptide(L)'
;MAGIRKLADAETGFEMCRSKLAEVLEKLMKAELIRLGWSLEKIHDLRKLLGELEVRHSGLTAALRPLVTGYADIYFMSRYPGFDLEDPDWPALRQDVSALRSILEKLKARLTPPGGTEP
;
A
#
# COMPACT_ATOMS: atom_id res chain seq x y z
N MET A 1 0.88 1.30 -11.23
CA MET A 1 0.86 2.63 -10.60
C MET A 1 0.52 3.77 -11.58
N ALA A 2 0.99 3.79 -12.83
CA ALA A 2 0.76 4.90 -13.76
C ALA A 2 -0.73 5.23 -14.03
N GLY A 3 -1.60 4.22 -14.12
CA GLY A 3 -3.05 4.42 -14.30
C GLY A 3 -3.72 5.14 -13.12
N ILE A 4 -3.45 4.70 -11.88
CA ILE A 4 -3.98 5.34 -10.67
C ILE A 4 -3.51 6.80 -10.57
N ARG A 5 -2.24 7.07 -10.90
CA ARG A 5 -1.71 8.43 -10.94
C ARG A 5 -2.48 9.31 -11.93
N LYS A 6 -2.70 8.83 -13.17
CA LYS A 6 -3.46 9.59 -14.17
C LYS A 6 -4.88 9.92 -13.71
N LEU A 7 -5.56 8.98 -13.06
CA LEU A 7 -6.91 9.19 -12.52
C LEU A 7 -6.92 10.18 -11.35
N ALA A 8 -5.94 10.11 -10.46
CA ALA A 8 -5.78 11.05 -9.35
C ALA A 8 -5.38 12.47 -9.82
N ASP A 9 -4.59 12.58 -10.89
CA ASP A 9 -4.24 13.86 -11.52
C ASP A 9 -5.47 14.48 -12.22
N ALA A 10 -6.36 13.65 -12.76
CA ALA A 10 -7.62 14.05 -13.40
C ALA A 10 -8.82 14.11 -12.44
N GLU A 11 -8.60 13.92 -11.13
CA GLU A 11 -9.63 13.94 -10.08
C GLU A 11 -10.89 13.12 -10.43
N THR A 12 -10.66 11.93 -10.99
CA THR A 12 -11.72 11.04 -11.49
C THR A 12 -11.72 9.72 -10.74
N GLY A 13 -12.89 9.33 -10.19
CA GLY A 13 -13.09 8.03 -9.55
C GLY A 13 -12.27 7.87 -8.26
N PHE A 14 -12.50 8.76 -7.28
CA PHE A 14 -11.76 8.79 -6.01
C PHE A 14 -11.78 7.44 -5.30
N GLU A 15 -12.98 6.89 -5.08
CA GLU A 15 -13.18 5.60 -4.41
C GLU A 15 -12.47 4.44 -5.11
N MET A 16 -12.48 4.44 -6.45
CA MET A 16 -11.76 3.44 -7.23
C MET A 16 -10.25 3.58 -7.04
N CYS A 17 -9.72 4.81 -7.09
CA CYS A 17 -8.30 5.06 -6.87
C CYS A 17 -7.87 4.62 -5.47
N ARG A 18 -8.66 4.99 -4.46
CA ARG A 18 -8.45 4.66 -3.05
C ARG A 18 -8.47 3.14 -2.83
N SER A 19 -9.48 2.45 -3.34
CA SER A 19 -9.58 0.99 -3.30
C SER A 19 -8.36 0.32 -3.95
N LYS A 20 -7.93 0.82 -5.11
CA LYS A 20 -6.74 0.28 -5.79
C LYS A 20 -5.43 0.58 -5.08
N LEU A 21 -5.32 1.71 -4.36
CA LEU A 21 -4.15 1.98 -3.53
C LEU A 21 -4.09 1.05 -2.31
N ALA A 22 -5.22 0.73 -1.68
CA ALA A 22 -5.28 -0.28 -0.63
C ALA A 22 -4.81 -1.66 -1.14
N GLU A 23 -5.26 -2.08 -2.32
CA GLU A 23 -4.80 -3.31 -2.96
C GLU A 23 -3.30 -3.32 -3.28
N VAL A 24 -2.74 -2.16 -3.66
CA VAL A 24 -1.30 -2.01 -3.91
C VAL A 24 -0.52 -2.09 -2.60
N LEU A 25 -0.98 -1.39 -1.57
CA LEU A 25 -0.39 -1.42 -0.24
C LEU A 25 -0.32 -2.86 0.30
N GLU A 26 -1.44 -3.60 0.24
CA GLU A 26 -1.50 -5.02 0.65
C GLU A 26 -0.43 -5.85 -0.07
N LYS A 27 -0.34 -5.71 -1.40
CA LYS A 27 0.62 -6.48 -2.22
C LYS A 27 2.07 -6.12 -1.89
N LEU A 28 2.38 -4.84 -1.64
CA LEU A 28 3.72 -4.42 -1.23
C LEU A 28 4.12 -5.01 0.12
N MET A 29 3.20 -4.99 1.10
CA MET A 29 3.44 -5.56 2.42
C MET A 29 3.68 -7.06 2.34
N LYS A 30 2.83 -7.79 1.58
CA LYS A 30 3.01 -9.23 1.35
C LYS A 30 4.32 -9.54 0.64
N ALA A 31 4.72 -8.75 -0.36
CA ALA A 31 5.98 -8.96 -1.06
C ALA A 31 7.20 -8.76 -0.13
N GLU A 32 7.18 -7.73 0.72
CA GLU A 32 8.23 -7.53 1.73
C GLU A 32 8.23 -8.66 2.79
N LEU A 33 7.06 -9.11 3.23
CA LEU A 33 6.95 -10.25 4.15
C LEU A 33 7.52 -11.53 3.55
N ILE A 34 7.18 -11.85 2.30
CA ILE A 34 7.72 -13.02 1.59
C ILE A 34 9.24 -12.92 1.49
N ARG A 35 9.79 -11.73 1.17
CA ARG A 35 11.23 -11.49 1.15
C ARG A 35 11.90 -11.74 2.51
N LEU A 36 11.17 -11.52 3.60
CA LEU A 36 11.60 -11.77 4.98
C LEU A 36 11.28 -13.21 5.46
N GLY A 37 10.94 -14.13 4.56
CA GLY A 37 10.71 -15.54 4.88
C GLY A 37 9.32 -15.84 5.45
N TRP A 38 8.35 -14.94 5.31
CA TRP A 38 6.96 -15.24 5.66
C TRP A 38 6.29 -16.12 4.60
N SER A 39 5.61 -17.17 5.06
CA SER A 39 4.73 -17.98 4.21
C SER A 39 3.49 -17.19 3.85
N LEU A 40 3.19 -17.09 2.54
CA LEU A 40 2.03 -16.33 2.06
C LEU A 40 0.72 -16.87 2.63
N GLU A 41 0.03 -16.05 3.44
CA GLU A 41 -1.31 -16.34 3.95
C GLU A 41 -2.40 -15.57 3.19
N LYS A 42 -3.61 -16.15 3.15
CA LYS A 42 -4.83 -15.52 2.62
C LYS A 42 -5.44 -14.54 3.65
N ILE A 43 -4.69 -13.50 3.99
CA ILE A 43 -5.14 -12.41 4.86
C ILE A 43 -5.13 -11.08 4.08
N HIS A 44 -6.12 -10.22 4.33
CA HIS A 44 -6.25 -8.90 3.70
C HIS A 44 -6.22 -7.74 4.72
N ASP A 45 -6.11 -8.08 6.01
CA ASP A 45 -6.06 -7.10 7.08
C ASP A 45 -4.69 -6.40 7.08
N LEU A 46 -4.70 -5.12 6.72
CA LEU A 46 -3.50 -4.28 6.65
C LEU A 46 -2.83 -4.11 8.02
N ARG A 47 -3.59 -4.07 9.12
CA ARG A 47 -3.04 -3.97 10.48
C ARG A 47 -2.33 -5.26 10.87
N LYS A 48 -2.91 -6.42 10.56
CA LYS A 48 -2.27 -7.73 10.77
C LYS A 48 -0.98 -7.82 9.96
N LEU A 49 -1.01 -7.45 8.68
CA LEU A 49 0.19 -7.46 7.83
C LEU A 49 1.29 -6.52 8.36
N LEU A 50 0.93 -5.37 8.93
CA LEU A 50 1.90 -4.45 9.54
C LEU A 50 2.55 -5.06 10.78
N GLY A 51 1.76 -5.74 11.63
CA GLY A 51 2.29 -6.47 12.78
C GLY A 51 3.30 -7.56 12.39
N GLU A 52 3.01 -8.32 11.33
CA GLU A 52 3.96 -9.32 10.81
C GLU A 52 5.28 -8.70 10.31
N LEU A 53 5.21 -7.49 9.73
CA LEU A 53 6.40 -6.74 9.29
C LEU A 53 7.20 -6.20 10.47
N GLU A 54 6.53 -5.79 11.55
CA GLU A 54 7.13 -5.35 12.80
C GLU A 54 7.89 -6.49 13.49
N VAL A 55 7.26 -7.66 13.62
CA VAL A 55 7.87 -8.88 14.19
C VAL A 55 9.13 -9.29 13.41
N ARG A 56 9.15 -9.06 12.10
CA ARG A 56 10.30 -9.37 11.23
C ARG A 56 11.27 -8.21 11.06
N HIS A 57 11.10 -7.14 11.83
CA HIS A 57 11.96 -5.95 11.80
C HIS A 57 12.17 -5.37 10.39
N SER A 58 11.11 -5.32 9.58
CA SER A 58 11.22 -4.73 8.23
C SER A 58 11.64 -3.27 8.32
N GLY A 59 12.64 -2.91 7.51
CA GLY A 59 13.07 -1.52 7.35
C GLY A 59 12.04 -0.63 6.61
N LEU A 60 10.90 -1.18 6.19
CA LEU A 60 9.81 -0.44 5.54
C LEU A 60 8.66 -0.09 6.48
N THR A 61 8.61 -0.67 7.69
CA THR A 61 7.50 -0.49 8.64
C THR A 61 7.17 0.97 8.92
N ALA A 62 8.18 1.81 9.19
CA ALA A 62 7.96 3.23 9.49
C ALA A 62 7.30 4.00 8.33
N ALA A 63 7.61 3.63 7.08
CA ALA A 63 7.00 4.25 5.91
C ALA A 63 5.59 3.69 5.61
N LEU A 64 5.32 2.43 5.98
CA LEU A 64 4.05 1.76 5.74
C LEU A 64 2.98 2.11 6.79
N ARG A 65 3.39 2.36 8.05
CA ARG A 65 2.47 2.63 9.16
C ARG A 65 1.43 3.74 8.89
N PRO A 66 1.79 4.96 8.45
CA PRO A 66 0.79 6.00 8.21
C PRO A 66 -0.22 5.63 7.12
N LEU A 67 0.23 4.91 6.08
CA LEU A 67 -0.66 4.41 5.02
C LEU A 67 -1.60 3.32 5.56
N VAL A 68 -1.10 2.38 6.36
CA VAL A 68 -1.94 1.34 6.96
C VAL A 68 -3.02 1.95 7.85
N THR A 69 -2.69 2.96 8.66
CA THR A 69 -3.69 3.68 9.47
C THR A 69 -4.77 4.29 8.57
N GLY A 70 -4.38 5.07 7.55
CA GLY A 70 -5.34 5.72 6.65
C GLY A 70 -6.25 4.74 5.91
N TYR A 71 -5.72 3.62 5.42
CA TYR A 71 -6.50 2.65 4.63
C TYR A 71 -7.24 1.59 5.47
N ALA A 72 -6.81 1.30 6.70
CA ALA A 72 -7.51 0.35 7.57
C ALA A 72 -8.84 0.91 8.10
N ASP A 73 -8.94 2.22 8.29
CA ASP A 73 -10.18 2.87 8.73
C ASP A 73 -11.24 2.92 7.60
N ILE A 74 -10.79 2.94 6.35
CA ILE A 74 -11.67 3.02 5.17
C ILE A 74 -12.47 1.73 4.92
N TYR A 75 -11.90 0.55 5.21
CA TYR A 75 -12.62 -0.73 5.06
C TYR A 75 -13.84 -0.84 5.99
N PHE A 76 -13.83 -0.10 7.11
CA PHE A 76 -15.00 0.04 7.97
C PHE A 76 -16.02 1.02 7.36
N MET A 77 -15.57 2.17 6.86
CA MET A 77 -16.46 3.21 6.31
C MET A 77 -17.23 2.73 5.06
N SER A 78 -16.62 1.92 4.19
CA SER A 78 -17.28 1.42 2.97
C SER A 78 -18.43 0.44 3.23
N ARG A 79 -18.61 -0.04 4.47
CA ARG A 79 -19.72 -0.95 4.86
C ARG A 79 -20.89 -0.26 5.54
N TYR A 80 -20.79 1.03 5.86
CA TYR A 80 -21.87 1.81 6.47
C TYR A 80 -22.41 2.83 5.47
N PRO A 81 -23.47 2.50 4.71
CA PRO A 81 -24.14 3.47 3.84
C PRO A 81 -24.68 4.62 4.69
N GLY A 82 -24.16 5.83 4.46
CA GLY A 82 -24.48 7.03 5.24
C GLY A 82 -23.27 7.89 5.66
N PHE A 83 -22.05 7.37 5.49
CA PHE A 83 -20.79 8.09 5.75
C PHE A 83 -20.21 8.74 4.46
N ASP A 84 -21.09 9.23 3.59
CA ASP A 84 -20.78 9.71 2.22
C ASP A 84 -20.83 11.25 2.13
N LEU A 85 -20.23 11.96 3.10
CA LEU A 85 -20.32 13.42 3.21
C LEU A 85 -18.98 14.10 3.48
N GLU A 86 -17.85 13.50 3.07
CA GLU A 86 -16.58 14.23 3.02
C GLU A 86 -16.15 14.37 1.57
N ASP A 87 -15.85 15.61 1.16
CA ASP A 87 -15.31 15.90 -0.16
C ASP A 87 -14.03 15.06 -0.38
N PRO A 88 -13.83 14.49 -1.58
CA PRO A 88 -12.63 13.75 -1.92
C PRO A 88 -11.34 14.53 -1.63
N ASP A 89 -10.52 14.04 -0.69
CA ASP A 89 -9.18 14.59 -0.43
C ASP A 89 -8.18 14.11 -1.50
N TRP A 90 -8.29 14.69 -2.69
CA TRP A 90 -7.36 14.46 -3.80
C TRP A 90 -5.90 14.79 -3.46
N PRO A 91 -5.58 15.87 -2.73
CA PRO A 91 -4.23 16.11 -2.23
C PRO A 91 -3.65 14.94 -1.43
N ALA A 92 -4.38 14.41 -0.44
CA ALA A 92 -3.93 13.26 0.35
C ALA A 92 -3.76 12.01 -0.52
N LEU A 93 -4.72 11.72 -1.41
CA LEU A 93 -4.63 10.59 -2.34
C LEU A 93 -3.37 10.68 -3.23
N ARG A 94 -3.03 11.87 -3.74
CA ARG A 94 -1.81 12.08 -4.54
C ARG A 94 -0.53 11.89 -3.72
N GLN A 95 -0.53 12.30 -2.45
CA GLN A 95 0.58 12.04 -1.53
C GLN A 95 0.76 10.53 -1.31
N ASP A 96 -0.32 9.79 -1.09
CA ASP A 96 -0.30 8.33 -0.94
C ASP A 96 0.25 7.63 -2.19
N VAL A 97 -0.18 8.05 -3.39
CA VAL A 97 0.35 7.54 -4.66
C VAL A 97 1.87 7.71 -4.72
N SER A 98 2.38 8.88 -4.30
CA SER A 98 3.82 9.17 -4.28
C SER A 98 4.57 8.34 -3.24
N ALA A 99 4.00 8.19 -2.04
CA ALA A 99 4.57 7.40 -0.96
C ALA A 99 4.67 5.91 -1.35
N LEU A 100 3.58 5.32 -1.86
CA LEU A 100 3.55 3.93 -2.31
C LEU A 100 4.51 3.68 -3.48
N ARG A 101 4.66 4.64 -4.40
CA ARG A 101 5.66 4.55 -5.47
C ARG A 101 7.08 4.51 -4.87
N SER A 102 7.36 5.38 -3.91
CA SER A 102 8.69 5.41 -3.25
C SER A 102 8.99 4.12 -2.48
N ILE A 103 7.99 3.54 -1.82
CA ILE A 103 8.12 2.24 -1.14
C ILE A 103 8.34 1.11 -2.15
N LEU A 104 7.61 1.10 -3.27
CA LEU A 104 7.79 0.12 -4.34
C LEU A 104 9.22 0.13 -4.86
N GLU A 105 9.81 1.30 -5.12
CA GLU A 105 11.20 1.37 -5.60
C GLU A 105 12.20 0.89 -4.54
N LYS A 106 11.99 1.23 -3.25
CA LYS A 106 12.80 0.68 -2.16
C LYS A 106 12.69 -0.84 -2.06
N LEU A 107 11.50 -1.41 -2.29
CA LEU A 107 11.29 -2.85 -2.27
C LEU A 107 11.97 -3.53 -3.46
N LYS A 108 11.81 -3.01 -4.68
CA LYS A 108 12.49 -3.52 -5.89
C LYS A 108 14.01 -3.56 -5.72
N ALA A 109 14.58 -2.51 -5.13
CA ALA A 109 16.02 -2.46 -4.83
C ALA A 109 16.47 -3.58 -3.87
N ARG A 110 15.61 -4.04 -2.96
CA ARG A 110 15.87 -5.17 -2.05
C ARG A 110 15.68 -6.54 -2.70
N LEU A 111 14.91 -6.61 -3.78
CA LEU A 111 14.64 -7.84 -4.53
C LEU A 111 15.66 -8.10 -5.64
N THR A 112 16.42 -7.08 -6.03
CA THR A 112 17.49 -7.23 -7.01
C THR A 112 18.74 -7.78 -6.31
N PRO A 113 19.24 -8.97 -6.66
CA PRO A 113 20.46 -9.50 -6.07
C PRO A 113 21.67 -8.64 -6.48
N PRO A 114 22.66 -8.44 -5.59
CA PRO A 114 23.90 -7.76 -5.96
C PRO A 114 24.72 -8.68 -6.87
N GLY A 115 24.73 -8.39 -8.17
CA GLY A 115 25.60 -9.08 -9.14
C GLY A 115 24.92 -10.19 -9.94
N GLY A 116 23.93 -9.87 -10.76
CA GLY A 116 23.49 -10.78 -11.82
C GLY A 116 24.59 -10.95 -12.87
N THR A 117 25.44 -11.97 -12.71
CA THR A 117 26.11 -12.62 -13.85
C THR A 117 25.05 -13.45 -14.57
N GLU A 118 24.73 -13.05 -15.81
CA GLU A 118 24.02 -13.90 -16.76
C GLU A 118 24.82 -15.19 -17.05
N PRO A 119 24.15 -16.33 -17.29
CA PRO A 119 24.76 -17.49 -17.94
C PRO A 119 25.00 -17.26 -19.44
#